data_AF-A0A4Z0QJY9-F1
#
_entry.id   AF-A0A4Z0QJY9-F1
#
_cell.length_a   1.000
_cell.length_b   1.000
_cell.length_c   1.000
_cell.angle_alpha   90.00
_cell.angle_beta   90.00
_cell.angle_gamma   90.00
#
_symmetry.space_group_name_H-M   'P 1'
#
loop_
_entity.id
_entity.type
_entity.pdbx_description
1 polymer ?
#
loop_
_entity_poly.entity_id
_entity_poly.type
_entity_poly.pdbx_seq_one_letter_code
_entity_poly.pdbx_strand_id
1 'polypeptide(L)'
;MRDFTHNTSLRLSHLLRAAGLVVALLVLTPTTSKAQTWLVSTDAFIKMGVMDKFGQLGNYTARFVVTSQTTGKEYILVKQIEKGQNGVDVIFPSEPSDPDYFKTESGEAAKGTPGRYTWECQVSGKKVVGGRFTFPEVGNDITVVDRR
;
A
#
# COMPACT_ATOMS: atom_id res chain seq x y z
N MET A 1 -20.91 -43.69 -66.89
CA MET A 1 -19.85 -42.68 -66.70
C MET A 1 -20.17 -41.98 -65.38
N ARG A 2 -19.35 -42.19 -64.34
CA ARG A 2 -19.63 -41.75 -62.96
C ARG A 2 -18.98 -40.39 -62.73
N ASP A 3 -19.78 -39.34 -62.57
CA ASP A 3 -19.32 -38.03 -62.08
C ASP A 3 -19.38 -38.04 -60.55
N PHE A 4 -18.28 -38.41 -59.90
CA PHE A 4 -18.15 -38.49 -58.43
C PHE A 4 -17.06 -37.58 -57.85
N THR A 5 -16.60 -36.59 -58.61
CA THR A 5 -15.36 -35.84 -58.29
C THR A 5 -15.58 -34.43 -57.75
N HIS A 6 -16.78 -33.85 -57.87
CA HIS A 6 -16.94 -32.41 -57.57
C HIS A 6 -17.16 -32.06 -56.09
N ASN A 7 -17.78 -32.94 -55.29
CA ASN A 7 -18.18 -32.63 -53.91
C ASN A 7 -17.06 -32.85 -52.87
N THR A 8 -16.10 -33.70 -53.19
CA THR A 8 -14.97 -34.06 -52.31
C THR A 8 -13.90 -32.97 -52.31
N SER A 9 -13.68 -32.31 -53.46
CA SER A 9 -12.70 -31.23 -53.63
C SER A 9 -13.05 -29.98 -52.82
N LEU A 10 -14.34 -29.64 -52.74
CA LEU A 10 -14.81 -28.49 -51.95
C LEU A 10 -14.57 -28.71 -50.46
N ARG A 11 -14.92 -29.89 -49.92
CA ARG A 11 -14.69 -30.25 -48.51
C ARG A 11 -13.20 -30.27 -48.15
N LEU A 12 -12.35 -30.78 -49.04
CA LEU A 12 -10.90 -30.79 -48.84
C LEU A 12 -10.31 -29.38 -48.81
N SER A 13 -10.79 -28.48 -49.67
CA SER A 13 -10.32 -27.08 -49.68
C SER A 13 -10.68 -26.31 -48.40
N HIS A 14 -11.86 -26.57 -47.82
CA HIS A 14 -12.27 -25.98 -46.55
C HIS A 14 -11.46 -26.52 -45.37
N LEU A 15 -11.16 -27.82 -45.36
CA LEU A 15 -10.30 -28.44 -44.34
C LEU A 15 -8.87 -27.90 -44.40
N LEU A 16 -8.31 -27.72 -45.61
CA LEU A 16 -6.98 -27.14 -45.79
C LEU A 16 -6.92 -25.67 -45.36
N ARG A 17 -7.96 -24.88 -45.64
CA ARG A 17 -8.06 -23.49 -45.16
C ARG A 17 -8.18 -23.40 -43.64
N ALA A 18 -8.99 -24.27 -43.03
CA ALA A 18 -9.14 -24.34 -41.58
C ALA A 18 -7.83 -24.78 -40.91
N ALA A 19 -7.16 -25.80 -41.44
CA ALA A 19 -5.86 -26.24 -40.96
C ALA A 19 -4.80 -25.14 -41.10
N GLY A 20 -4.77 -24.45 -42.24
CA GLY A 20 -3.87 -23.32 -42.48
C GLY A 20 -4.11 -22.16 -41.50
N LEU A 21 -5.37 -21.83 -41.21
CA LEU A 21 -5.74 -20.83 -40.21
C LEU A 21 -5.28 -21.24 -38.81
N VAL A 22 -5.49 -22.50 -38.43
CA VAL A 22 -5.08 -23.03 -37.12
C VAL A 22 -3.56 -22.98 -36.97
N VAL A 23 -2.81 -23.38 -38.00
CA VAL A 23 -1.34 -23.30 -37.99
C VAL A 23 -0.88 -21.85 -37.93
N ALA A 24 -1.49 -20.95 -38.70
CA ALA A 24 -1.16 -19.52 -38.65
C ALA A 24 -1.41 -18.92 -37.25
N LEU A 25 -2.53 -19.28 -36.62
CA LEU A 25 -2.85 -18.85 -35.25
C LEU A 25 -1.83 -19.38 -34.24
N LEU A 26 -1.40 -20.64 -34.35
CA LEU A 26 -0.39 -21.25 -33.48
C LEU A 26 1.00 -20.63 -33.65
N VAL A 27 1.39 -20.22 -34.87
CA VAL A 27 2.66 -19.53 -35.11
C VAL A 27 2.62 -18.08 -34.60
N LEU A 28 1.43 -17.46 -34.63
CA LEU A 28 1.23 -16.08 -34.19
C LEU A 28 0.88 -15.96 -32.70
N THR A 29 0.79 -17.07 -31.93
CA THR A 29 0.58 -16.95 -30.49
C THR A 29 1.83 -16.38 -29.81
N PRO A 30 1.73 -15.26 -29.09
CA PRO A 30 2.87 -14.68 -28.38
C PRO A 30 3.30 -15.64 -27.25
N THR A 31 4.53 -16.15 -27.34
CA THR A 31 5.09 -17.12 -26.36
C THR A 31 5.66 -16.45 -25.11
N THR A 32 5.78 -15.13 -25.10
CA THR A 32 6.43 -14.37 -24.01
C THR A 32 5.62 -13.13 -23.62
N SER A 33 4.44 -13.31 -23.05
CA SER A 33 3.86 -12.25 -22.21
C SER A 33 4.53 -12.32 -20.83
N LYS A 34 5.59 -11.53 -20.66
CA LYS A 34 6.16 -11.27 -19.33
C LYS A 34 5.44 -10.05 -18.79
N ALA A 35 4.32 -10.24 -18.09
CA ALA A 35 3.71 -9.15 -17.36
C ALA A 35 4.77 -8.57 -16.40
N GLN A 36 5.05 -7.27 -16.52
CA GLN A 36 5.96 -6.61 -15.59
C GLN A 36 5.32 -6.64 -14.20
N THR A 37 5.91 -7.41 -13.29
CA THR A 37 5.42 -7.54 -11.91
C THR A 37 6.07 -6.47 -11.06
N TRP A 38 5.26 -5.60 -10.47
CA TRP A 38 5.72 -4.63 -9.47
C TRP A 38 5.66 -5.25 -8.08
N LEU A 39 6.71 -5.05 -7.28
CA LEU A 39 6.62 -5.24 -5.83
C LEU A 39 5.96 -3.99 -5.26
N VAL A 40 4.92 -4.17 -4.44
CA VAL A 40 4.17 -3.06 -3.85
C VAL A 40 4.11 -3.23 -2.35
N SER A 41 4.28 -2.13 -1.61
CA SER A 41 4.03 -2.11 -0.17
C SER A 41 2.59 -2.49 0.11
N THR A 42 2.37 -3.41 1.05
CA THR A 42 1.03 -3.81 1.47
C THR A 42 0.43 -2.84 2.47
N ASP A 43 1.28 -2.16 3.24
CA ASP A 43 0.88 -1.36 4.39
C ASP A 43 1.32 0.10 4.26
N ALA A 44 0.35 1.00 4.40
CA ALA A 44 0.61 2.42 4.47
C ALA A 44 0.96 2.81 5.91
N PHE A 45 1.90 3.73 6.05
CA PHE A 45 2.27 4.31 7.34
C PHE A 45 2.41 5.83 7.21
N ILE A 46 2.27 6.50 8.35
CA ILE A 46 2.42 7.93 8.48
C ILE A 46 3.56 8.20 9.46
N LYS A 47 4.55 8.95 8.99
CA LYS A 47 5.64 9.45 9.82
C LYS A 47 5.26 10.81 10.39
N MET A 48 5.31 10.96 11.70
CA MET A 48 4.97 12.19 12.43
C MET A 48 6.10 12.51 13.38
N GLY A 49 6.33 13.78 13.70
CA GLY A 49 7.45 14.12 14.57
C GLY A 49 7.31 15.45 15.27
N VAL A 50 8.16 15.64 16.26
CA VAL A 50 8.31 16.89 17.01
C VAL A 50 9.79 17.18 17.21
N MET A 51 10.19 18.43 17.01
CA MET A 51 11.55 18.90 17.24
C MET A 51 11.51 20.16 18.11
N ASP A 52 12.35 20.18 19.14
CA ASP A 52 12.71 21.41 19.84
C ASP A 52 13.68 22.21 18.98
N LYS A 53 13.14 23.11 18.16
CA LYS A 53 13.91 23.91 17.20
C LYS A 53 15.05 24.71 17.85
N PHE A 54 14.91 25.10 19.12
CA PHE A 54 15.88 25.96 19.80
C PHE A 54 16.71 25.23 20.86
N GLY A 55 16.44 23.94 21.11
CA GLY A 55 17.15 23.14 22.12
C GLY A 55 17.00 23.66 23.55
N GLN A 56 15.91 24.37 23.85
CA GLN A 56 15.68 25.06 25.12
C GLN A 56 14.94 24.21 26.16
N LEU A 57 14.26 23.14 25.73
CA LEU A 57 13.43 22.31 26.60
C LEU A 57 14.26 21.35 27.47
N GLY A 58 15.51 21.08 27.12
CA GLY A 58 16.33 20.08 27.82
C GLY A 58 15.81 18.67 27.58
N ASN A 59 15.75 17.85 28.63
CA ASN A 59 15.10 16.53 28.55
C ASN A 59 13.59 16.71 28.61
N TYR A 60 12.84 16.11 27.68
CA TYR A 60 11.39 16.22 27.68
C TYR A 60 10.70 14.94 27.23
N THR A 61 9.45 14.77 27.67
CA THR A 61 8.57 13.68 27.24
C THR A 61 7.63 14.18 26.15
N ALA A 62 7.63 13.51 24.99
CA ALA A 62 6.66 13.72 23.93
C ALA A 62 5.59 12.63 23.97
N ARG A 63 4.34 13.03 24.15
CA ARG A 63 3.16 12.14 24.08
C ARG A 63 2.46 12.37 22.75
N PHE A 64 2.55 11.39 21.86
CA PHE A 64 1.83 11.35 20.59
C PHE A 64 0.47 10.69 20.80
N VAL A 65 -0.58 11.33 20.27
CA VAL A 65 -1.96 10.83 20.29
C VAL A 65 -2.47 10.83 18.87
N VAL A 66 -2.93 9.68 18.40
CA VAL A 66 -3.63 9.53 17.12
C VAL A 66 -5.07 9.14 17.41
N THR A 67 -6.01 9.96 16.96
CA THR A 67 -7.44 9.74 17.17
C THR A 67 -8.10 9.38 15.85
N SER A 68 -8.74 8.21 15.80
CA SER A 68 -9.61 7.83 14.70
C SER A 68 -10.86 8.71 14.74
N GLN A 69 -11.10 9.48 13.68
CA GLN A 69 -12.28 10.35 13.58
C GLN A 69 -13.57 9.55 13.35
N THR A 70 -13.45 8.30 12.89
CA THR A 70 -14.59 7.41 12.66
C THR A 70 -15.05 6.73 13.95
N THR A 71 -14.11 6.23 14.76
CA THR A 71 -14.43 5.43 15.96
C THR A 71 -14.26 6.19 17.27
N GLY A 72 -13.59 7.36 17.24
CA GLY A 72 -13.18 8.09 18.44
C GLY A 72 -12.05 7.43 19.21
N LYS A 73 -11.55 6.25 18.78
CA LYS A 73 -10.45 5.56 19.48
C LYS A 73 -9.17 6.38 19.43
N GLU A 74 -8.50 6.47 20.58
CA GLU A 74 -7.18 7.09 20.72
C GLU A 74 -6.10 6.02 20.83
N TYR A 75 -5.02 6.22 20.08
CA TYR A 75 -3.81 5.44 20.14
C TYR A 75 -2.66 6.34 20.57
N ILE A 76 -1.90 5.89 21.58
CA ILE A 76 -0.93 6.70 22.29
C ILE A 76 0.45 6.06 22.15
N LEU A 77 1.45 6.89 21.91
CA LEU A 77 2.87 6.55 22.00
C LEU A 77 3.60 7.63 22.77
N VAL A 78 4.44 7.25 23.73
CA VAL A 78 5.21 8.17 24.57
C VAL A 78 6.69 7.95 24.31
N LYS A 79 7.41 9.02 23.98
CA LYS A 79 8.85 9.02 23.76
C LYS A 79 9.53 9.95 24.76
N GLN A 80 10.65 9.50 25.30
CA GLN A 80 11.57 10.34 26.07
C GLN A 80 12.63 10.88 25.12
N ILE A 81 12.87 12.19 25.17
CA ILE A 81 13.84 12.88 24.33
C ILE A 81 14.89 13.49 25.24
N GLU A 82 16.14 13.11 24.99
CA GLU A 82 17.28 13.62 25.73
C GLU A 82 17.72 14.98 25.18
N LYS A 83 18.27 15.82 26.06
CA LYS A 83 18.84 17.11 25.71
C LYS A 83 19.91 16.92 24.63
N GLY A 84 19.80 17.69 23.54
CA GLY A 84 20.73 17.64 22.41
C GLY A 84 20.28 16.69 21.30
N GLN A 85 19.20 15.92 21.49
CA GLN A 85 18.52 15.28 20.37
C GLN A 85 17.70 16.32 19.59
N ASN A 86 17.81 16.30 18.26
CA ASN A 86 17.14 17.23 17.34
C ASN A 86 15.63 16.95 17.20
N GLY A 87 15.00 16.25 18.15
CA GLY A 87 13.61 15.81 18.06
C GLY A 87 13.46 14.32 17.79
N VAL A 88 12.20 13.89 17.65
CA VAL A 88 11.83 12.49 17.44
C VAL A 88 10.75 12.40 16.36
N ASP A 89 10.93 11.42 15.48
CA ASP A 89 9.91 10.96 14.56
C ASP A 89 9.35 9.61 15.04
N VAL A 90 8.07 9.40 14.82
CA VAL A 90 7.32 8.19 15.15
C VAL A 90 6.50 7.75 13.94
N ILE A 91 6.22 6.45 13.87
CA ILE A 91 5.51 5.82 12.74
C ILE A 91 4.18 5.28 13.22
N PHE A 92 3.09 5.62 12.51
CA PHE A 92 1.75 5.11 12.76
C PHE A 92 1.15 4.45 11.51
N PRO A 93 0.57 3.24 11.61
CA PRO A 93 0.74 2.30 12.71
C PRO A 93 2.19 1.79 12.77
N SER A 94 2.61 1.28 13.92
CA SER A 94 3.89 0.58 14.14
C SER A 94 3.60 -0.87 14.50
N GLU A 95 4.53 -1.78 14.23
CA GLU A 95 4.30 -3.19 14.56
C GLU A 95 4.31 -3.39 16.08
N PRO A 96 3.48 -4.31 16.64
CA PRO A 96 3.52 -4.60 18.08
C PRO A 96 4.84 -5.21 18.56
N SER A 97 5.67 -5.71 17.64
CA SER A 97 7.04 -6.17 17.85
C SER A 97 7.99 -5.00 18.13
N ASP A 98 7.67 -3.80 17.66
CA ASP A 98 8.44 -2.59 17.95
C ASP A 98 8.24 -2.19 19.41
N PRO A 99 9.29 -1.80 20.15
CA PRO A 99 9.14 -1.30 21.51
C PRO A 99 8.36 0.04 21.56
N ASP A 100 8.36 0.78 20.44
CA ASP A 100 7.78 2.11 20.30
C ASP A 100 6.52 2.10 19.42
N TYR A 101 5.56 1.24 19.77
CA TYR A 101 4.31 1.11 19.03
C TYR A 101 3.16 1.90 19.66
N PHE A 102 2.25 2.36 18.80
CA PHE A 102 1.02 3.03 19.24
C PHE A 102 0.01 2.02 19.78
N LYS A 103 -0.58 2.35 20.94
CA LYS A 103 -1.59 1.50 21.58
C LYS A 103 -2.68 2.29 22.29
N THR A 104 -3.86 1.69 22.43
CA THR A 104 -4.93 2.26 23.26
C THR A 104 -4.58 2.18 24.74
N GLU A 105 -5.38 2.82 25.60
CA GLU A 105 -5.26 2.69 27.06
C GLU A 105 -5.43 1.23 27.55
N SER A 106 -6.22 0.43 26.82
CA SER A 106 -6.39 -1.01 27.07
C SER A 106 -5.25 -1.87 26.53
N GLY A 107 -4.24 -1.29 25.87
CA GLY A 107 -3.09 -2.00 25.31
C GLY A 107 -3.33 -2.60 23.92
N GLU A 108 -4.45 -2.28 23.26
CA GLU A 108 -4.72 -2.70 21.88
C GLU A 108 -3.76 -1.96 20.94
N ALA A 109 -2.94 -2.71 20.18
CA ALA A 109 -2.03 -2.12 19.21
C ALA A 109 -2.80 -1.46 18.06
N ALA A 110 -2.30 -0.30 17.62
CA ALA A 110 -2.85 0.41 16.48
C ALA A 110 -2.71 -0.41 15.19
N LYS A 111 -3.70 -0.28 14.30
CA LYS A 111 -3.71 -0.87 12.97
C LYS A 111 -4.04 0.21 11.94
N GLY A 112 -3.47 0.07 10.74
CA GLY A 112 -3.69 0.98 9.61
C GLY A 112 -5.04 0.76 8.95
N THR A 113 -6.13 1.00 9.68
CA THR A 113 -7.48 0.83 9.13
C THR A 113 -7.86 2.03 8.27
N PRO A 114 -8.58 1.84 7.14
CA PRO A 114 -9.07 2.94 6.33
C PRO A 114 -9.89 3.93 7.16
N GLY A 115 -9.74 5.22 6.85
CA GLY A 115 -10.47 6.28 7.54
C GLY A 115 -9.65 7.54 7.78
N ARG A 116 -10.29 8.50 8.45
CA ARG A 116 -9.72 9.81 8.78
C ARG A 116 -9.17 9.82 10.20
N TYR A 117 -8.02 10.45 10.36
CA TYR A 117 -7.32 10.52 11.64
C TYR A 117 -6.87 11.95 11.92
N THR A 118 -6.88 12.31 13.20
CA THR A 118 -6.14 13.47 13.71
C THR A 118 -4.98 12.96 14.53
N TRP A 119 -3.90 13.73 14.57
CA TRP A 119 -2.83 13.47 15.50
C TRP A 119 -2.37 14.74 16.19
N GLU A 120 -1.81 14.57 17.37
CA GLU A 120 -1.11 15.62 18.08
C GLU A 120 0.03 15.07 18.93
N CYS A 121 1.04 15.92 19.11
CA CYS A 121 2.07 15.70 20.10
C CYS A 121 1.86 16.70 21.25
N GLN A 122 1.90 16.18 22.46
CA GLN A 122 1.83 16.93 23.71
C GLN A 122 3.18 16.88 24.41
N VAL A 123 3.67 18.03 24.85
CA VAL A 123 4.86 18.15 25.71
C VAL A 123 4.42 18.88 26.98
N SER A 124 4.73 18.31 28.14
CA SER A 124 4.26 18.83 29.44
C SER A 124 2.74 19.03 29.51
N GLY A 125 1.97 18.11 28.90
CA GLY A 125 0.51 18.14 28.85
C GLY A 125 -0.09 19.19 27.89
N LYS A 126 0.73 19.95 27.16
CA LYS A 126 0.27 20.96 26.21
C LYS A 126 0.52 20.49 24.78
N LYS A 127 -0.46 20.68 23.90
CA LYS A 127 -0.31 20.45 22.48
C LYS A 127 0.75 21.38 21.90
N VAL A 128 1.76 20.82 21.22
CA VAL A 128 2.84 21.58 20.58
C VAL A 128 2.84 21.44 19.06
N VAL A 129 2.36 20.32 18.53
CA VAL A 129 2.19 20.10 17.10
C VAL A 129 1.02 19.14 16.88
N GLY A 130 0.42 19.16 15.69
CA GLY A 130 -0.55 18.17 15.28
C GLY A 130 -0.96 18.34 13.83
N GLY A 131 -1.75 17.41 13.35
CA GLY A 131 -2.18 17.37 11.97
C GLY A 131 -3.32 16.40 11.74
N ARG A 132 -3.58 16.12 10.46
CA ARG A 132 -4.61 15.22 9.98
C ARG A 132 -4.06 14.38 8.85
N PHE A 133 -4.53 13.14 8.74
CA PHE A 133 -4.23 12.26 7.62
C PHE A 133 -5.39 11.29 7.38
N THR A 134 -5.36 10.61 6.24
CA THR A 134 -6.38 9.65 5.84
C THR A 134 -5.69 8.40 5.32
N PHE A 135 -6.11 7.23 5.79
CA PHE A 135 -5.79 5.97 5.14
C PHE A 135 -6.85 5.67 4.08
N PRO A 136 -6.46 5.45 2.81
CA PRO A 136 -7.41 5.14 1.74
C PRO A 136 -8.03 3.76 1.94
N GLU A 137 -9.22 3.56 1.38
CA GLU A 137 -9.93 2.26 1.39
C GLU A 137 -9.30 1.25 0.41
N VAL A 138 -8.66 1.76 -0.65
CA VAL A 138 -7.92 0.96 -1.64
C VAL A 138 -6.43 1.22 -1.49
N GLY A 139 -5.66 0.15 -1.30
CA GLY A 139 -4.24 0.25 -0.97
C GLY A 139 -3.36 0.56 -2.18
N ASN A 140 -3.49 -0.21 -3.26
CA ASN A 140 -2.55 -0.20 -4.37
C ASN A 140 -3.26 -0.14 -5.73
N ASP A 141 -2.79 0.76 -6.59
CA ASP A 141 -3.16 0.80 -8.00
C ASP A 141 -1.97 0.26 -8.82
N ILE A 142 -2.21 -0.81 -9.58
CA ILE A 142 -1.16 -1.51 -10.34
C ILE A 142 -1.46 -1.34 -11.82
N THR A 143 -0.64 -0.54 -12.50
CA THR A 143 -0.69 -0.42 -13.96
C THR A 143 0.18 -1.50 -14.62
N VAL A 144 -0.44 -2.34 -15.44
CA VAL A 144 0.27 -3.31 -16.29
C VAL A 144 0.81 -2.57 -17.51
N VAL A 145 2.13 -2.49 -17.63
CA VAL A 145 2.78 -1.95 -18.84
C VAL A 145 3.12 -3.11 -19.75
N ASP A 146 2.48 -3.15 -20.92
CA ASP A 146 2.83 -4.09 -21.98
C ASP A 146 3.94 -3.51 -22.85
N ARG A 147 4.97 -4.32 -23.16
CA ARG A 147 5.99 -3.94 -24.14
C ARG A 147 5.50 -4.37 -25.51
N ARG A 148 5.02 -3.40 -26.29
CA ARG A 148 4.79 -3.57 -27.73
C ARG A 148 6.10 -3.72 -28.49
#